data_AF-A0A5K7ZH67-F1
#
_entry.id   AF-A0A5K7ZH67-F1
#
_cell.length_a   1.000
_cell.length_b   1.000
_cell.length_c   1.000
_cell.angle_alpha   90.00
_cell.angle_beta   90.00
_cell.angle_gamma   90.00
#
_symmetry.space_group_name_H-M   'P 1'
#
loop_
_entity.id
_entity.type
_entity.pdbx_description
1 polymer ?
#
loop_
_entity_poly.entity_id
_entity_poly.type
_entity_poly.pdbx_seq_one_letter_code
_entity_poly.pdbx_strand_id
1 'polypeptide(L)'
;MEVSQFWKNFNLGTELSVSGMFIYNGLRCYYEIQSLDNTDELFEVLYNFSVGFERLLKIAVVLLEHSDLSDQEALERSLITHSHLDLLHRVKKCATVNLGKQHNDFLGLLGNFYKTLRYDRFSISSIKTTEREKEALLSFLNRSLDDDLEPSSSLFGNVNDAKYKKFIRRIVTKISNTLYKIIKIRASELNLYTYELRHGSKAESVFIGKADIPSEEILWKELLVFFMNTQNSSGYIDFLRSIEPLEFDPELTPDYLDCFQSDSAKSLVIGELETLYGEIEECGKRLELINIIGNPNFYFDIPDTENES
;
A
#
# COMPACT_ATOMS: atom_id res chain seq x y z
N MET A 1 -21.70 -27.37 -2.28
CA MET A 1 -21.31 -26.23 -3.12
C MET A 1 -20.60 -26.78 -4.34
N GLU A 2 -20.99 -26.37 -5.53
CA GLU A 2 -20.35 -26.84 -6.76
C GLU A 2 -18.91 -26.33 -6.88
N VAL A 3 -18.05 -27.04 -7.62
CA VAL A 3 -16.62 -26.72 -7.75
C VAL A 3 -16.41 -25.30 -8.30
N SER A 4 -17.17 -24.92 -9.34
CA SER A 4 -17.17 -23.58 -9.95
C SER A 4 -17.54 -22.49 -8.92
N GLN A 5 -18.55 -22.74 -8.08
CA GLN A 5 -18.95 -21.83 -7.01
C GLN A 5 -17.89 -21.72 -5.91
N PHE A 6 -17.28 -22.84 -5.48
CA PHE A 6 -16.20 -22.83 -4.50
C PHE A 6 -15.04 -21.96 -4.99
N TRP A 7 -14.58 -22.21 -6.22
CA TRP A 7 -13.46 -21.50 -6.81
C TRP A 7 -13.73 -19.99 -6.91
N LYS A 8 -14.90 -19.60 -7.43
CA LYS A 8 -15.29 -18.18 -7.50
C LYS A 8 -15.42 -17.54 -6.13
N ASN A 9 -15.89 -18.28 -5.12
CA ASN A 9 -16.10 -17.72 -3.80
C ASN A 9 -14.78 -17.54 -3.03
N PHE A 10 -14.00 -18.61 -2.92
CA PHE A 10 -12.85 -18.67 -2.02
C PHE A 10 -11.54 -18.30 -2.72
N ASN A 11 -11.27 -18.85 -3.90
CA ASN A 11 -10.00 -18.57 -4.59
C ASN A 11 -9.99 -17.14 -5.13
N LEU A 12 -11.09 -16.69 -5.77
CA LEU A 12 -11.16 -15.29 -6.19
C LEU A 12 -11.29 -14.32 -5.02
N GLY A 13 -11.86 -14.73 -3.88
CA GLY A 13 -11.87 -13.92 -2.65
C GLY A 13 -10.46 -13.74 -2.07
N THR A 14 -9.64 -14.79 -2.14
CA THR A 14 -8.21 -14.72 -1.80
C THR A 14 -7.48 -13.78 -2.75
N GLU A 15 -7.71 -13.91 -4.06
CA GLU A 15 -7.15 -13.01 -5.07
C GLU A 15 -7.59 -11.55 -4.90
N LEU A 16 -8.82 -11.31 -4.44
CA LEU A 16 -9.29 -9.97 -4.12
C LEU A 16 -8.50 -9.38 -2.94
N SER A 17 -8.27 -10.18 -1.90
CA SER A 17 -7.45 -9.79 -0.75
C SER A 17 -6.00 -9.50 -1.15
N VAL A 18 -5.40 -10.35 -1.98
CA VAL A 18 -4.04 -10.18 -2.51
C VAL A 18 -3.95 -8.93 -3.39
N SER A 19 -4.93 -8.71 -4.27
CA SER A 19 -5.03 -7.51 -5.10
C SER A 19 -5.06 -6.23 -4.26
N GLY A 20 -5.93 -6.20 -3.24
CA GLY A 20 -6.02 -5.07 -2.32
C GLY A 20 -4.73 -4.81 -1.54
N MET A 21 -4.01 -5.87 -1.14
CA MET A 21 -2.69 -5.75 -0.51
C MET A 21 -1.66 -5.10 -1.44
N PHE A 22 -1.55 -5.54 -2.70
CA PHE A 22 -0.65 -4.95 -3.69
C PHE A 22 -0.98 -3.47 -3.95
N ILE A 23 -2.27 -3.13 -4.11
CA ILE A 23 -2.69 -1.74 -4.34
C ILE A 23 -2.37 -0.86 -3.12
N TYR A 24 -2.61 -1.37 -1.90
CA TYR A 24 -2.27 -0.65 -0.68
C TYR A 24 -0.76 -0.40 -0.58
N ASN A 25 0.06 -1.43 -0.82
CA ASN A 25 1.51 -1.30 -0.76
C ASN A 25 2.01 -0.29 -1.79
N GLY A 26 1.50 -0.32 -3.03
CA GLY A 26 1.85 0.68 -4.04
C GLY A 26 1.51 2.11 -3.61
N LEU A 27 0.36 2.32 -2.96
CA LEU A 27 0.00 3.63 -2.39
C LEU A 27 0.92 4.04 -1.24
N ARG A 28 1.25 3.10 -0.35
CA ARG A 28 2.10 3.34 0.81
C ARG A 28 3.51 3.70 0.38
N CYS A 29 4.14 2.88 -0.47
CA CYS A 29 5.45 3.17 -1.05
C CYS A 29 5.43 4.55 -1.74
N TYR A 30 4.44 4.82 -2.61
CA TYR A 30 4.38 6.12 -3.30
C TYR A 30 4.19 7.31 -2.35
N TYR A 31 3.52 7.10 -1.21
CA TYR A 31 3.36 8.13 -0.19
C TYR A 31 4.64 8.41 0.59
N GLU A 32 5.48 7.40 0.80
CA GLU A 32 6.74 7.50 1.54
C GLU A 32 7.88 8.09 0.70
N ILE A 33 7.89 7.86 -0.61
CA ILE A 33 8.90 8.41 -1.52
C ILE A 33 8.94 9.94 -1.41
N GLN A 34 10.13 10.48 -1.19
CA GLN A 34 10.39 11.93 -1.15
C GLN A 34 10.84 12.46 -2.52
N SER A 35 11.59 11.66 -3.28
CA SER A 35 12.11 12.03 -4.60
C SER A 35 11.63 11.06 -5.68
N LEU A 36 11.04 11.59 -6.74
CA LEU A 36 10.68 10.83 -7.94
C LEU A 36 11.91 10.47 -8.80
N ASP A 37 13.13 10.85 -8.38
CA ASP A 37 14.36 10.43 -9.05
C ASP A 37 14.89 9.07 -8.55
N ASN A 38 14.37 8.56 -7.43
CA ASN A 38 14.73 7.23 -6.90
C ASN A 38 14.04 6.12 -7.69
N THR A 39 14.72 5.65 -8.75
CA THR A 39 14.10 4.75 -9.73
C THR A 39 13.78 3.36 -9.18
N ASP A 40 14.54 2.85 -8.22
CA ASP A 40 14.26 1.60 -7.52
C ASP A 40 12.98 1.66 -6.67
N GLU A 41 12.76 2.77 -5.96
CA GLU A 41 11.51 3.00 -5.21
C GLU A 41 10.31 3.15 -6.18
N LEU A 42 10.50 3.88 -7.29
CA LEU A 42 9.46 4.00 -8.33
C LEU A 42 9.12 2.65 -8.97
N PHE A 43 10.12 1.79 -9.20
CA PHE A 43 9.89 0.45 -9.69
C PHE A 43 8.94 -0.32 -8.76
N GLU A 44 9.19 -0.29 -7.46
CA GLU A 44 8.35 -0.97 -6.47
C GLU A 44 6.90 -0.46 -6.52
N VAL A 45 6.71 0.85 -6.60
CA VAL A 45 5.38 1.47 -6.74
C VAL A 45 4.65 0.97 -7.98
N LEU A 46 5.28 1.08 -9.14
CA LEU A 46 4.68 0.71 -10.42
C LEU A 46 4.43 -0.80 -10.49
N TYR A 47 5.30 -1.61 -9.92
CA TYR A 47 5.14 -3.06 -9.84
C TYR A 47 3.95 -3.46 -8.98
N ASN A 48 3.87 -2.94 -7.75
CA ASN A 48 2.75 -3.19 -6.84
C ASN A 48 1.41 -2.79 -7.49
N PHE A 49 1.32 -1.61 -8.10
CA PHE A 49 0.11 -1.19 -8.80
C PHE A 49 -0.21 -2.07 -10.01
N SER A 50 0.78 -2.43 -10.82
CA SER A 50 0.59 -3.28 -12.00
C SER A 50 0.00 -4.63 -11.61
N VAL A 51 0.62 -5.33 -10.65
CA VAL A 51 0.14 -6.64 -10.20
C VAL A 51 -1.23 -6.53 -9.53
N GLY A 52 -1.42 -5.53 -8.67
CA GLY A 52 -2.67 -5.30 -7.95
C GLY A 52 -3.86 -5.09 -8.87
N PHE A 53 -3.74 -4.17 -9.84
CA PHE A 53 -4.83 -3.86 -10.77
C PHE A 53 -5.07 -4.96 -11.81
N GLU A 54 -4.03 -5.66 -12.26
CA GLU A 54 -4.20 -6.79 -13.17
C GLU A 54 -5.06 -7.88 -12.52
N ARG A 55 -4.76 -8.25 -11.27
CA ARG A 55 -5.54 -9.23 -10.51
C ARG A 55 -6.98 -8.77 -10.30
N LEU A 56 -7.18 -7.50 -9.91
CA LEU A 56 -8.53 -6.95 -9.72
C LEU A 56 -9.38 -7.03 -10.99
N LEU A 57 -8.79 -6.68 -12.13
CA LEU A 57 -9.44 -6.75 -13.43
C LEU A 57 -9.74 -8.20 -13.83
N LYS A 58 -8.83 -9.14 -13.59
CA LYS A 58 -9.05 -10.57 -13.84
C LYS A 58 -10.21 -11.13 -13.02
N ILE A 59 -10.32 -10.78 -11.74
CA ILE A 59 -11.46 -11.19 -10.90
C ILE A 59 -12.77 -10.68 -11.50
N ALA A 60 -12.82 -9.39 -11.88
CA ALA A 60 -14.01 -8.82 -12.51
C ALA A 60 -14.37 -9.54 -13.82
N VAL A 61 -13.39 -9.79 -14.69
CA VAL A 61 -13.58 -10.53 -15.95
C VAL A 61 -14.14 -11.93 -15.70
N VAL A 62 -13.54 -12.69 -14.77
CA VAL A 62 -14.00 -14.06 -14.45
C VAL A 62 -15.44 -14.05 -13.95
N LEU A 63 -15.80 -13.15 -13.04
CA LEU A 63 -17.17 -13.07 -12.52
C LEU A 63 -18.19 -12.63 -13.57
N LEU A 64 -17.79 -11.81 -14.54
CA LEU A 64 -18.67 -11.31 -15.60
C LEU A 64 -18.85 -12.32 -16.74
N GLU A 65 -17.79 -12.99 -17.16
CA GLU A 65 -17.78 -13.82 -18.38
C GLU A 65 -17.94 -15.32 -18.13
N HIS A 66 -17.54 -15.85 -16.97
CA HIS A 66 -17.64 -17.29 -16.71
C HIS A 66 -19.06 -17.72 -16.37
N SER A 67 -19.56 -18.72 -17.10
CA SER A 67 -20.76 -19.51 -16.82
C SER A 67 -20.43 -21.01 -16.81
N ASP A 68 -21.35 -21.87 -16.36
CA ASP A 68 -21.10 -23.33 -16.36
C ASP A 68 -21.08 -23.94 -17.78
N LEU A 69 -21.41 -23.14 -18.80
CA LEU A 69 -21.30 -23.50 -20.23
C LEU A 69 -20.01 -22.97 -20.88
N SER A 70 -19.17 -22.24 -20.12
CA SER A 70 -17.95 -21.63 -20.64
C SER A 70 -16.83 -22.66 -20.78
N ASP A 71 -16.00 -22.52 -21.82
CA ASP A 71 -14.72 -23.26 -21.93
C ASP A 71 -13.72 -22.70 -20.90
N GLN A 72 -13.52 -23.45 -19.80
CA GLN A 72 -12.67 -23.05 -18.68
C GLN A 72 -11.21 -22.83 -19.11
N GLU A 73 -10.64 -23.74 -19.89
CA GLU A 73 -9.25 -23.62 -20.29
C GLU A 73 -9.03 -22.44 -21.25
N ALA A 74 -9.98 -22.19 -22.16
CA ALA A 74 -9.93 -21.03 -23.02
C ALA A 74 -10.01 -19.73 -22.22
N LEU A 75 -10.87 -19.68 -21.19
CA LEU A 75 -10.95 -18.53 -20.29
C LEU A 75 -9.62 -18.31 -19.56
N GLU A 76 -9.05 -19.34 -18.95
CA GLU A 76 -7.78 -19.24 -18.21
C GLU A 76 -6.62 -18.78 -19.10
N ARG A 77 -6.47 -19.37 -20.30
CA ARG A 77 -5.49 -18.92 -21.30
C ARG A 77 -5.70 -17.45 -21.67
N SER A 78 -6.96 -17.03 -21.80
CA SER A 78 -7.32 -15.62 -22.07
C SER A 78 -7.04 -14.67 -20.90
N LEU A 79 -6.62 -15.12 -19.72
CA LEU A 79 -6.24 -14.21 -18.64
C LEU A 79 -4.73 -13.94 -18.65
N ILE A 80 -3.90 -14.77 -19.28
CA ILE A 80 -2.44 -14.68 -19.18
C ILE A 80 -1.86 -13.54 -20.04
N THR A 81 -2.39 -13.31 -21.24
CA THR A 81 -1.72 -12.52 -22.28
C THR A 81 -2.16 -11.05 -22.36
N HIS A 82 -3.17 -10.65 -21.61
CA HIS A 82 -3.82 -9.35 -21.76
C HIS A 82 -3.11 -8.22 -21.01
N SER A 83 -3.16 -7.02 -21.57
CA SER A 83 -2.82 -5.80 -20.81
C SER A 83 -3.96 -5.39 -19.88
N HIS A 84 -3.68 -4.50 -18.93
CA HIS A 84 -4.70 -3.86 -18.09
C HIS A 84 -5.84 -3.24 -18.91
N LEU A 85 -5.52 -2.58 -20.02
CA LEU A 85 -6.54 -1.95 -20.87
C LEU A 85 -7.40 -2.97 -21.63
N ASP A 86 -6.81 -4.10 -22.03
CA ASP A 86 -7.58 -5.17 -22.68
C ASP A 86 -8.55 -5.83 -21.70
N LEU A 87 -8.11 -6.08 -20.46
CA LEU A 87 -8.97 -6.60 -19.40
C LEU A 87 -10.06 -5.58 -19.04
N LEU A 88 -9.72 -4.30 -18.94
CA LEU A 88 -10.70 -3.24 -18.70
C LEU A 88 -11.74 -3.16 -19.84
N HIS A 89 -11.32 -3.34 -21.09
CA HIS A 89 -12.22 -3.38 -22.23
C HIS A 89 -13.21 -4.54 -22.13
N ARG A 90 -12.76 -5.73 -21.71
CA ARG A 90 -13.64 -6.87 -21.40
C ARG A 90 -14.67 -6.54 -20.33
N VAL A 91 -14.24 -5.95 -19.20
CA VAL A 91 -15.16 -5.50 -18.14
C VAL A 91 -16.20 -4.51 -18.69
N LYS A 92 -15.78 -3.54 -19.53
CA LYS A 92 -16.66 -2.54 -20.16
C LYS A 92 -17.72 -3.14 -21.11
N LYS A 93 -17.50 -4.35 -21.65
CA LYS A 93 -18.51 -5.03 -22.47
C LYS A 93 -19.67 -5.57 -21.64
N CYS A 94 -19.43 -5.89 -20.36
CA CYS A 94 -20.40 -6.55 -19.50
C CYS A 94 -20.96 -5.63 -18.40
N ALA A 95 -20.28 -4.53 -18.09
CA ALA A 95 -20.67 -3.62 -17.00
C ALA A 95 -20.41 -2.15 -17.35
N THR A 96 -21.21 -1.24 -16.77
CA THR A 96 -20.95 0.19 -16.86
C THR A 96 -19.73 0.57 -16.02
N VAL A 97 -18.70 1.11 -16.68
CA VAL A 97 -17.45 1.51 -16.01
C VAL A 97 -17.25 3.02 -16.13
N ASN A 98 -17.33 3.73 -15.00
CA ASN A 98 -17.11 5.18 -14.93
C ASN A 98 -15.64 5.51 -14.62
N LEU A 99 -14.76 5.31 -15.60
CA LEU A 99 -13.34 5.67 -15.55
C LEU A 99 -12.98 6.60 -16.72
N GLY A 100 -12.65 7.86 -16.39
CA GLY A 100 -12.24 8.87 -17.37
C GLY A 100 -10.81 8.69 -17.89
N LYS A 101 -10.38 9.58 -18.80
CA LYS A 101 -9.09 9.55 -19.50
C LYS A 101 -7.90 9.28 -18.58
N GLN A 102 -7.70 10.07 -17.53
CA GLN A 102 -6.56 9.95 -16.61
C GLN A 102 -6.44 8.55 -15.97
N HIS A 103 -7.57 7.89 -15.68
CA HIS A 103 -7.57 6.53 -15.12
C HIS A 103 -7.13 5.49 -16.16
N ASN A 104 -7.58 5.64 -17.42
CA ASN A 104 -7.16 4.75 -18.50
C ASN A 104 -5.68 5.00 -18.84
N ASP A 105 -5.22 6.26 -18.87
CA ASP A 105 -3.83 6.63 -19.10
C ASP A 105 -2.91 6.01 -18.02
N PHE A 106 -3.35 6.03 -16.76
CA PHE A 106 -2.62 5.37 -15.66
C PHE A 106 -2.56 3.84 -15.82
N LEU A 107 -3.68 3.18 -16.13
CA LEU A 107 -3.67 1.74 -16.41
C LEU A 107 -2.81 1.38 -17.62
N GLY A 108 -2.75 2.27 -18.63
CA GLY A 108 -1.85 2.14 -19.78
C GLY A 108 -0.37 2.23 -19.38
N LEU A 109 -0.02 3.17 -18.50
CA LEU A 109 1.33 3.28 -17.92
C LEU A 109 1.72 1.98 -17.21
N LEU A 110 0.85 1.45 -16.33
CA LEU A 110 1.11 0.20 -15.60
C LEU A 110 1.26 -1.00 -16.55
N GLY A 111 0.39 -1.10 -17.55
CA GLY A 111 0.48 -2.16 -18.57
C GLY A 111 1.76 -2.08 -19.38
N ASN A 112 2.22 -0.87 -19.74
CA ASN A 112 3.50 -0.67 -20.41
C ASN A 112 4.67 -1.04 -19.49
N PHE A 113 4.68 -0.55 -18.25
CA PHE A 113 5.71 -0.86 -17.27
C PHE A 113 5.89 -2.37 -17.09
N TYR A 114 4.80 -3.09 -16.86
CA TYR A 114 4.85 -4.53 -16.57
C TYR A 114 5.32 -5.36 -17.78
N LYS A 115 5.01 -4.93 -19.00
CA LYS A 115 5.39 -5.66 -20.22
C LYS A 115 6.78 -5.31 -20.73
N THR A 116 7.18 -4.04 -20.64
CA THR A 116 8.38 -3.52 -21.31
C THR A 116 9.38 -2.97 -20.30
N LEU A 117 9.02 -1.89 -19.60
CA LEU A 117 9.97 -1.07 -18.86
C LEU A 117 10.71 -1.85 -17.76
N ARG A 118 10.03 -2.78 -17.08
CA ARG A 118 10.65 -3.60 -16.03
C ARG A 118 11.84 -4.44 -16.49
N TYR A 119 11.90 -4.74 -17.79
CA TYR A 119 12.94 -5.57 -18.38
C TYR A 119 14.03 -4.76 -19.08
N ASP A 120 13.81 -3.46 -19.28
CA ASP A 120 14.71 -2.62 -20.06
C ASP A 120 16.12 -2.64 -19.48
N ARG A 121 16.27 -2.64 -18.15
CA ARG A 121 17.57 -2.69 -17.44
C ARG A 121 18.37 -3.97 -17.68
N PHE A 122 17.76 -5.04 -18.18
CA PHE A 122 18.45 -6.29 -18.52
C PHE A 122 18.96 -6.33 -19.97
N SER A 123 18.60 -5.33 -20.79
CA SER A 123 19.06 -5.24 -22.17
C SER A 123 20.35 -4.43 -22.28
N ILE A 124 21.39 -4.98 -22.90
CA ILE A 124 22.63 -4.24 -23.20
C ILE A 124 22.36 -2.99 -24.07
N SER A 125 21.29 -3.00 -24.86
CA SER A 125 20.93 -1.85 -25.70
C SER A 125 20.37 -0.65 -24.93
N SER A 126 20.04 -0.78 -23.64
CA SER A 126 19.43 0.29 -22.82
C SER A 126 20.41 1.01 -21.89
N ILE A 127 21.72 0.77 -22.02
CA ILE A 127 22.78 1.36 -21.16
C ILE A 127 22.69 2.89 -21.08
N LYS A 128 22.14 3.56 -22.11
CA LYS A 128 21.98 5.03 -22.16
C LYS A 128 20.58 5.53 -21.78
N THR A 129 19.65 4.64 -21.43
CA THR A 129 18.22 4.95 -21.19
C THR A 129 17.70 4.16 -19.97
N THR A 130 18.34 4.34 -18.82
CA THR A 130 18.11 3.56 -17.59
C THR A 130 16.90 4.03 -16.75
N GLU A 131 16.27 5.16 -17.10
CA GLU A 131 15.24 5.84 -16.29
C GLU A 131 13.86 5.92 -16.98
N ARG A 132 13.58 5.06 -17.97
CA ARG A 132 12.34 5.14 -18.78
C ARG A 132 11.05 5.02 -17.97
N GLU A 133 11.07 4.30 -16.85
CA GLU A 133 9.92 4.23 -15.94
C GLU A 133 9.66 5.54 -15.20
N LYS A 134 10.73 6.24 -14.79
CA LYS A 134 10.64 7.60 -14.24
C LYS A 134 10.07 8.53 -15.31
N GLU A 135 10.67 8.56 -16.49
CA GLU A 135 10.21 9.38 -17.62
C GLU A 135 8.72 9.16 -17.92
N ALA A 136 8.27 7.90 -17.90
CA ALA A 136 6.89 7.54 -18.16
C ALA A 136 5.94 8.03 -17.05
N LEU A 137 6.35 7.95 -15.78
CA LEU A 137 5.58 8.47 -14.65
C LEU A 137 5.53 10.01 -14.68
N LEU A 138 6.66 10.69 -14.85
CA LEU A 138 6.71 12.16 -14.94
C LEU A 138 5.87 12.66 -16.11
N SER A 139 5.98 12.02 -17.27
CA SER A 139 5.13 12.33 -18.45
C SER A 139 3.64 12.13 -18.17
N PHE A 140 3.27 11.15 -17.35
CA PHE A 140 1.89 10.95 -16.93
C PHE A 140 1.42 12.06 -15.98
N LEU A 141 2.25 12.47 -15.01
CA LEU A 141 1.96 13.54 -14.07
C LEU A 141 1.83 14.89 -14.78
N ASN A 142 2.83 15.29 -15.59
CA ASN A 142 2.83 16.54 -16.34
C ASN A 142 1.57 16.70 -17.19
N ARG A 143 1.22 15.67 -17.98
CA ARG A 143 0.00 15.69 -18.81
C ARG A 143 -1.30 15.72 -18.01
N SER A 144 -1.31 15.19 -16.79
CA SER A 144 -2.52 15.07 -15.98
C SER A 144 -2.77 16.29 -15.09
N LEU A 145 -1.71 16.99 -14.70
CA LEU A 145 -1.73 18.10 -13.76
C LEU A 145 -1.33 19.45 -14.38
N ASP A 146 -0.94 19.46 -15.65
CA ASP A 146 -0.41 20.64 -16.35
C ASP A 146 0.82 21.20 -15.63
N ASP A 147 1.76 20.28 -15.32
CA ASP A 147 3.03 20.55 -14.64
C ASP A 147 4.23 20.36 -15.58
N ASP A 148 5.38 20.84 -15.15
CA ASP A 148 6.65 20.78 -15.90
C ASP A 148 7.76 20.11 -15.07
N LEU A 149 7.53 18.83 -14.69
CA LEU A 149 8.57 18.00 -14.09
C LEU A 149 9.60 17.62 -15.16
N GLU A 150 10.86 17.98 -14.95
CA GLU A 150 11.94 17.68 -15.89
C GLU A 150 12.55 16.30 -15.61
N PRO A 151 12.77 15.45 -16.63
CA PRO A 151 13.46 14.18 -16.45
C PRO A 151 14.94 14.34 -16.08
N SER A 152 15.57 15.41 -16.57
CA SER A 152 16.96 15.78 -16.26
C SER A 152 17.02 16.52 -14.94
N SER A 153 18.02 16.18 -14.12
CA SER A 153 18.23 16.70 -12.77
C SER A 153 18.06 18.22 -12.69
N SER A 154 16.93 18.67 -12.14
CA SER A 154 16.89 19.98 -11.50
C SER A 154 17.89 19.96 -10.34
N LEU A 155 18.44 21.12 -9.93
CA LEU A 155 19.39 21.21 -8.79
C LEU A 155 18.85 20.57 -7.50
N PHE A 156 17.53 20.36 -7.40
CA PHE A 156 16.83 19.86 -6.23
C PHE A 156 16.09 18.53 -6.47
N GLY A 157 16.20 17.96 -7.68
CA GLY A 157 15.44 16.78 -8.09
C GLY A 157 13.93 17.02 -8.23
N ASN A 158 13.21 15.96 -8.57
CA ASN A 158 11.75 15.94 -8.68
C ASN A 158 11.11 15.53 -7.34
N VAL A 159 10.76 16.49 -6.51
CA VAL A 159 10.14 16.22 -5.20
C VAL A 159 8.72 15.65 -5.36
N ASN A 160 8.43 14.57 -4.67
CA ASN A 160 7.09 13.98 -4.59
C ASN A 160 6.25 14.68 -3.52
N ASP A 161 5.75 15.87 -3.84
CA ASP A 161 4.99 16.69 -2.91
C ASP A 161 3.56 16.17 -2.64
N ALA A 162 2.83 16.89 -1.77
CA ALA A 162 1.45 16.57 -1.43
C ALA A 162 0.48 16.61 -2.63
N LYS A 163 0.78 17.41 -3.67
CA LYS A 163 -0.06 17.51 -4.88
C LYS A 163 0.00 16.20 -5.65
N TYR A 164 1.18 15.66 -5.91
CA TYR A 164 1.36 14.39 -6.64
C TYR A 164 0.83 13.20 -5.83
N LYS A 165 1.14 13.13 -4.54
CA LYS A 165 0.60 12.12 -3.60
C LYS A 165 -0.93 12.08 -3.61
N LYS A 166 -1.58 13.24 -3.48
CA LYS A 166 -3.05 13.36 -3.51
C LYS A 166 -3.63 12.97 -4.86
N PHE A 167 -2.96 13.33 -5.96
CA PHE A 167 -3.41 13.01 -7.31
C PHE A 167 -3.40 11.49 -7.58
N ILE A 168 -2.27 10.81 -7.33
CA ILE A 168 -2.16 9.36 -7.52
C ILE A 168 -3.14 8.61 -6.63
N ARG A 169 -3.27 9.00 -5.35
CA ARG A 169 -4.27 8.42 -4.44
C ARG A 169 -5.67 8.51 -5.05
N ARG A 170 -6.08 9.68 -5.55
CA ARG A 170 -7.40 9.86 -6.17
C ARG A 170 -7.63 8.93 -7.36
N ILE A 171 -6.64 8.79 -8.25
CA ILE A 171 -6.73 7.90 -9.42
C ILE A 171 -6.86 6.44 -8.98
N VAL A 172 -5.97 5.98 -8.10
CA VAL A 172 -5.93 4.59 -7.61
C VAL A 172 -7.21 4.23 -6.87
N THR A 173 -7.67 5.08 -5.95
CA THR A 173 -8.91 4.88 -5.20
C THR A 173 -10.12 4.82 -6.15
N LYS A 174 -10.18 5.69 -7.17
CA LYS A 174 -11.30 5.69 -8.13
C LYS A 174 -11.34 4.42 -8.97
N ILE A 175 -10.20 3.93 -9.45
CA ILE A 175 -10.12 2.65 -10.19
C ILE A 175 -10.55 1.50 -9.28
N SER A 176 -9.93 1.39 -8.09
CA SER A 176 -10.16 0.31 -7.13
C SER A 176 -11.63 0.23 -6.72
N ASN A 177 -12.22 1.36 -6.32
CA ASN A 177 -13.62 1.41 -5.91
C ASN A 177 -14.58 1.10 -7.06
N THR A 178 -14.25 1.50 -8.29
CA THR A 178 -15.12 1.21 -9.45
C THR A 178 -15.13 -0.29 -9.75
N LEU A 179 -13.96 -0.92 -9.78
CA LEU A 179 -13.84 -2.36 -10.05
C LEU A 179 -14.38 -3.21 -8.91
N TYR A 180 -14.09 -2.85 -7.65
CA TYR A 180 -14.63 -3.56 -6.49
C TYR A 180 -16.16 -3.51 -6.44
N LYS A 181 -16.78 -2.37 -6.79
CA LYS A 181 -18.25 -2.29 -6.88
C LYS A 181 -18.82 -3.23 -7.94
N ILE A 182 -18.17 -3.33 -9.10
CA ILE A 182 -18.58 -4.28 -10.17
C ILE A 182 -18.48 -5.71 -9.67
N ILE A 183 -17.36 -6.08 -9.02
CA ILE A 183 -17.15 -7.39 -8.42
C ILE A 183 -18.22 -7.69 -7.38
N LYS A 184 -18.51 -6.75 -6.47
CA LYS A 184 -19.53 -6.90 -5.42
C LYS A 184 -20.92 -7.12 -5.99
N ILE A 185 -21.33 -6.29 -6.95
CA ILE A 185 -22.63 -6.42 -7.62
C ILE A 185 -22.72 -7.79 -8.29
N ARG A 186 -21.71 -8.15 -9.10
CA ARG A 186 -21.74 -9.38 -9.87
C ARG A 186 -21.68 -10.63 -9.01
N ALA A 187 -20.85 -10.64 -7.96
CA ALA A 187 -20.79 -11.73 -7.00
C ALA A 187 -22.14 -11.89 -6.28
N SER A 188 -22.79 -10.78 -5.90
CA SER A 188 -24.13 -10.81 -5.29
C SER A 188 -25.19 -11.40 -6.23
N GLU A 189 -25.20 -11.03 -7.51
CA GLU A 189 -26.08 -11.61 -8.54
C GLU A 189 -25.88 -13.12 -8.70
N LEU A 190 -24.66 -13.61 -8.49
CA LEU A 190 -24.30 -15.03 -8.54
C LEU A 190 -24.50 -15.76 -7.20
N ASN A 191 -25.03 -15.08 -6.17
CA ASN A 191 -25.13 -15.58 -4.79
C ASN A 191 -23.78 -16.03 -4.20
N LEU A 192 -22.72 -15.27 -4.49
CA LEU A 192 -21.36 -15.47 -3.99
C LEU A 192 -20.95 -14.35 -3.03
N TYR A 193 -19.95 -14.66 -2.21
CA TYR A 193 -19.36 -13.80 -1.19
C TYR A 193 -17.92 -13.41 -1.53
N THR A 194 -17.52 -13.49 -2.80
CA THR A 194 -16.17 -13.11 -3.29
C THR A 194 -15.74 -11.69 -2.88
N TYR A 195 -16.71 -10.82 -2.56
CA TYR A 195 -16.49 -9.43 -2.14
C TYR A 195 -16.23 -9.27 -0.64
N GLU A 196 -16.31 -10.33 0.18
CA GLU A 196 -16.02 -10.25 1.60
C GLU A 196 -14.54 -9.93 1.85
N LEU A 197 -14.31 -9.00 2.77
CA LEU A 197 -12.97 -8.53 3.14
C LEU A 197 -12.78 -8.77 4.64
N ARG A 198 -11.57 -9.17 5.03
CA ARG A 198 -11.19 -9.26 6.43
C ARG A 198 -11.12 -7.86 7.03
N HIS A 199 -11.76 -7.66 8.18
CA HIS A 199 -11.69 -6.40 8.92
C HIS A 199 -10.23 -6.05 9.29
N GLY A 200 -9.87 -4.77 9.17
CA GLY A 200 -8.53 -4.25 9.41
C GLY A 200 -7.51 -4.68 8.35
N SER A 201 -7.93 -5.26 7.23
CA SER A 201 -7.00 -5.67 6.17
C SER A 201 -6.65 -4.51 5.23
N LYS A 202 -5.48 -4.61 4.59
CA LYS A 202 -5.06 -3.70 3.52
C LYS A 202 -6.10 -3.61 2.38
N ALA A 203 -6.74 -4.74 2.06
CA ALA A 203 -7.79 -4.77 1.05
C ALA A 203 -9.05 -4.00 1.47
N GLU A 204 -9.49 -4.13 2.72
CA GLU A 204 -10.58 -3.32 3.27
C GLU A 204 -10.24 -1.82 3.22
N SER A 205 -9.02 -1.46 3.63
CA SER A 205 -8.54 -0.07 3.56
C SER A 205 -8.63 0.48 2.12
N VAL A 206 -8.21 -0.28 1.11
CA VAL A 206 -8.28 0.17 -0.30
C VAL A 206 -9.71 0.28 -0.81
N PHE A 207 -10.51 -0.79 -0.68
CA PHE A 207 -11.79 -0.92 -1.36
C PHE A 207 -12.97 -0.26 -0.64
N ILE A 208 -12.85 -0.07 0.68
CA ILE A 208 -13.88 0.54 1.52
C ILE A 208 -13.33 1.83 2.16
N GLY A 209 -12.15 1.76 2.77
CA GLY A 209 -11.52 2.85 3.53
C GLY A 209 -10.86 3.96 2.69
N LYS A 210 -10.77 3.81 1.36
CA LYS A 210 -10.10 4.74 0.43
C LYS A 210 -8.60 4.93 0.66
N ALA A 211 -7.95 4.01 1.38
CA ALA A 211 -6.51 4.02 1.70
C ALA A 211 -6.04 5.41 2.16
N ASP A 212 -6.57 5.87 3.30
CA ASP A 212 -6.28 7.20 3.85
C ASP A 212 -4.95 7.26 4.61
N ILE A 213 -3.86 7.01 3.89
CA ILE A 213 -2.50 7.06 4.43
C ILE A 213 -2.19 8.39 5.14
N PRO A 214 -2.61 9.58 4.63
CA PRO A 214 -2.43 10.83 5.37
C PRO A 214 -3.08 10.82 6.77
N SER A 215 -4.23 10.16 6.92
CA SER A 215 -4.88 10.04 8.23
C SER A 215 -4.12 9.08 9.16
N GLU A 216 -3.50 8.03 8.61
CA GLU A 216 -2.58 7.17 9.37
C GLU A 216 -1.36 7.95 9.89
N GLU A 217 -0.86 8.90 9.09
CA GLU A 217 0.24 9.80 9.48
C GLU A 217 -0.17 10.73 10.63
N ILE A 218 -1.36 11.32 10.54
CA ILE A 218 -1.90 12.15 11.62
C ILE A 218 -2.11 11.31 12.89
N LEU A 219 -2.62 10.08 12.74
CA LEU A 219 -2.91 9.20 13.87
C LEU A 219 -1.67 8.95 14.74
N TRP A 220 -0.52 8.57 14.15
CA TRP A 220 0.66 8.29 14.96
C TRP A 220 1.20 9.56 15.65
N LYS A 221 1.10 10.72 14.98
CA LYS A 221 1.51 12.01 15.57
C LYS A 221 0.65 12.38 16.78
N GLU A 222 -0.67 12.22 16.66
CA GLU A 222 -1.60 12.46 17.76
C GLU A 222 -1.39 11.45 18.90
N LEU A 223 -1.13 10.18 18.58
CA LEU A 223 -0.79 9.18 19.60
C LEU A 223 0.52 9.51 20.32
N LEU A 224 1.55 9.97 19.60
CA LEU A 224 2.81 10.41 20.19
C LEU A 224 2.58 11.58 21.17
N VAL A 225 1.83 12.61 20.73
CA VAL A 225 1.47 13.75 21.57
C VAL A 225 0.67 13.29 22.79
N PHE A 226 -0.30 12.39 22.60
CA PHE A 226 -1.09 11.82 23.68
C PHE A 226 -0.21 11.11 24.71
N PHE A 227 0.66 10.18 24.29
CA PHE A 227 1.50 9.41 25.21
C PHE A 227 2.52 10.28 25.95
N MET A 228 3.05 11.32 25.29
CA MET A 228 3.99 12.25 25.90
C MET A 228 3.35 13.18 26.94
N ASN A 229 2.08 13.57 26.74
CA ASN A 229 1.46 14.66 27.51
C ASN A 229 0.33 14.21 28.44
N THR A 230 -0.19 13.00 28.27
CA THR A 230 -1.27 12.48 29.12
C THR A 230 -0.84 12.47 30.58
N GLN A 231 -1.69 13.00 31.46
CA GLN A 231 -1.52 12.92 32.91
C GLN A 231 -2.26 11.74 33.51
N ASN A 232 -3.15 11.11 32.72
CA ASN A 232 -3.84 9.91 33.15
C ASN A 232 -2.82 8.79 33.37
N SER A 233 -3.04 7.99 34.40
CA SER A 233 -2.28 6.78 34.68
C SER A 233 -3.16 5.56 34.40
N SER A 234 -2.50 4.51 33.94
CA SER A 234 -2.99 3.14 33.91
C SER A 234 -1.78 2.25 34.15
N GLY A 235 -1.97 0.99 34.57
CA GLY A 235 -0.83 0.10 34.79
C GLY A 235 0.09 0.00 33.55
N TYR A 236 -0.48 0.10 32.35
CA TYR A 236 0.30 0.13 31.10
C TYR A 236 1.05 1.45 30.90
N ILE A 237 0.41 2.60 31.16
CA ILE A 237 1.06 3.91 31.02
C ILE A 237 2.16 4.09 32.06
N ASP A 238 1.95 3.63 33.29
CA ASP A 238 2.94 3.69 34.35
C ASP A 238 4.12 2.75 34.07
N PHE A 239 3.85 1.57 33.50
CA PHE A 239 4.90 0.69 32.98
C PHE A 239 5.74 1.40 31.91
N LEU A 240 5.13 2.02 30.91
CA LEU A 240 5.86 2.77 29.88
C LEU A 240 6.73 3.89 30.48
N ARG A 241 6.19 4.67 31.42
CA ARG A 241 6.93 5.75 32.11
C ARG A 241 8.07 5.24 32.99
N SER A 242 8.02 3.99 33.44
CA SER A 242 9.08 3.38 34.25
C SER A 242 10.33 2.99 33.45
N ILE A 243 10.23 2.92 32.12
CA ILE A 243 11.34 2.53 31.25
C ILE A 243 12.18 3.77 30.95
N GLU A 244 13.45 3.73 31.36
CA GLU A 244 14.41 4.79 31.02
C GLU A 244 14.66 4.81 29.50
N PRO A 245 14.57 5.98 28.82
CA PRO A 245 14.82 6.09 27.38
C PRO A 245 16.28 5.82 27.05
N LEU A 246 16.56 5.43 25.80
CA LEU A 246 17.94 5.43 25.30
C LEU A 246 18.41 6.87 25.06
N GLU A 247 19.72 7.11 25.18
CA GLU A 247 20.36 8.41 24.95
C GLU A 247 20.53 8.73 23.46
N PHE A 248 19.42 8.74 22.71
CA PHE A 248 19.40 9.22 21.33
C PHE A 248 19.74 10.71 21.24
N ASP A 249 20.42 11.13 20.17
CA ASP A 249 20.83 12.53 19.95
C ASP A 249 19.62 13.46 19.70
N PRO A 250 19.33 14.42 20.60
CA PRO A 250 18.23 15.36 20.39
C PRO A 250 18.32 16.18 19.10
N GLU A 251 19.53 16.41 18.57
CA GLU A 251 19.73 17.14 17.31
C GLU A 251 19.20 16.37 16.08
N LEU A 252 19.08 15.04 16.18
CA LEU A 252 18.57 14.14 15.13
C LEU A 252 17.08 13.78 15.29
N THR A 253 16.37 14.47 16.19
CA THR A 253 14.92 14.25 16.41
C THR A 253 14.09 14.17 15.11
N PRO A 254 14.30 15.04 14.09
CA PRO A 254 13.56 14.92 12.83
C PRO A 254 13.73 13.55 12.14
N ASP A 255 14.95 13.01 12.12
CA ASP A 255 15.25 11.72 11.47
C ASP A 255 14.61 10.55 12.23
N TYR A 256 14.55 10.64 13.56
CA TYR A 256 13.85 9.66 14.39
C TYR A 256 12.34 9.69 14.19
N LEU A 257 11.75 10.88 14.02
CA LEU A 257 10.32 11.01 13.73
C LEU A 257 9.97 10.42 12.36
N ASP A 258 10.86 10.55 11.38
CA ASP A 258 10.66 9.97 10.04
C ASP A 258 10.62 8.44 10.05
N CYS A 259 11.19 7.77 11.07
CA CYS A 259 11.10 6.32 11.25
C CYS A 259 9.67 5.81 11.48
N PHE A 260 8.75 6.65 11.97
CA PHE A 260 7.34 6.29 12.10
C PHE A 260 6.60 6.35 10.75
N GLN A 261 7.14 7.09 9.79
CA GLN A 261 6.54 7.27 8.48
C GLN A 261 7.09 6.28 7.44
N SER A 262 8.39 6.00 7.46
CA SER A 262 9.07 5.21 6.42
C SER A 262 9.90 4.07 6.98
N ASP A 263 9.77 2.88 6.39
CA ASP A 263 10.65 1.75 6.72
C ASP A 263 12.11 2.01 6.29
N SER A 264 12.33 2.73 5.18
CA SER A 264 13.67 3.12 4.74
C SER A 264 14.37 4.06 5.73
N ALA A 265 13.61 4.97 6.38
CA ALA A 265 14.15 5.86 7.39
C ALA A 265 14.68 5.09 8.61
N LYS A 266 14.04 3.96 8.99
CA LYS A 266 14.50 3.11 10.10
C LYS A 266 15.91 2.57 9.86
N SER A 267 16.27 2.28 8.61
CA SER A 267 17.61 1.80 8.26
C SER A 267 18.71 2.84 8.52
N LEU A 268 18.37 4.13 8.57
CA LEU A 268 19.32 5.20 8.89
C LEU A 268 19.61 5.27 10.41
N VAL A 269 18.64 4.91 11.24
CA VAL A 269 18.70 5.04 12.70
C VAL A 269 19.11 3.73 13.39
N ILE A 270 18.93 2.58 12.73
CA ILE A 270 19.20 1.27 13.32
C ILE A 270 20.66 1.10 13.82
N GLY A 271 21.63 1.72 13.14
CA GLY A 271 23.04 1.65 13.56
C GLY A 271 23.30 2.38 14.88
N GLU A 272 22.61 3.49 15.13
CA GLU A 272 22.66 4.18 16.41
C GLU A 272 22.01 3.34 17.51
N LEU A 273 20.83 2.76 17.23
CA LEU A 273 20.15 1.84 18.14
C LEU A 273 21.09 0.69 18.56
N GLU A 274 21.77 0.06 17.62
CA GLU A 274 22.74 -1.03 17.88
C GLU A 274 23.90 -0.56 18.76
N THR A 275 24.41 0.65 18.51
CA THR A 275 25.49 1.26 19.31
C THR A 275 25.03 1.49 20.75
N LEU A 276 23.87 2.15 20.93
CA LEU A 276 23.30 2.45 22.26
C LEU A 276 23.01 1.17 23.05
N TYR A 277 22.51 0.12 22.42
CA TYR A 277 22.32 -1.17 23.10
C TYR A 277 23.63 -1.86 23.47
N GLY A 278 24.70 -1.66 22.70
CA GLY A 278 26.04 -2.19 22.99
C GLY A 278 26.68 -1.60 24.25
N GLU A 279 26.23 -0.43 24.67
CA GLU A 279 26.72 0.28 25.86
C GLU A 279 25.98 -0.11 27.16
N ILE A 280 24.91 -0.91 27.06
CA ILE A 280 24.08 -1.32 28.20
C ILE A 280 24.59 -2.63 28.79
N GLU A 281 25.01 -2.61 30.05
CA GLU A 281 25.56 -3.78 30.77
C GLU A 281 24.57 -4.97 30.80
N GLU A 282 23.29 -4.72 31.11
CA GLU A 282 22.22 -5.74 31.14
C GLU A 282 21.25 -5.61 29.96
N CYS A 283 21.77 -5.46 28.74
CA CYS A 283 21.00 -5.31 27.50
C CYS A 283 19.87 -6.36 27.34
N GLY A 284 20.10 -7.62 27.74
CA GLY A 284 19.09 -8.68 27.69
C GLY A 284 17.83 -8.37 28.50
N LYS A 285 17.97 -7.83 29.72
CA LYS A 285 16.82 -7.44 30.55
C LYS A 285 16.05 -6.28 29.95
N ARG A 286 16.75 -5.32 29.34
CA ARG A 286 16.11 -4.22 28.62
C ARG A 286 15.27 -4.73 27.44
N LEU A 287 15.81 -5.66 26.65
CA LEU A 287 15.08 -6.27 25.53
C LEU A 287 13.82 -7.01 26.01
N GLU A 288 13.89 -7.73 27.12
CA GLU A 288 12.72 -8.37 27.73
C GLU A 288 11.64 -7.34 28.10
N LEU A 289 12.02 -6.21 28.71
CA LEU A 289 11.10 -5.12 29.06
C LEU A 289 10.47 -4.48 27.81
N ILE A 290 11.27 -4.14 26.79
CA ILE A 290 10.77 -3.51 25.56
C ILE A 290 9.82 -4.45 24.81
N ASN A 291 10.07 -5.77 24.82
CA ASN A 291 9.20 -6.78 24.19
C ASN A 291 7.82 -6.94 24.84
N ILE A 292 7.59 -6.38 26.03
CA ILE A 292 6.24 -6.32 26.63
C ILE A 292 5.38 -5.29 25.89
N ILE A 293 5.98 -4.25 25.32
CA ILE A 293 5.26 -3.18 24.63
C ILE A 293 4.55 -3.74 23.39
N GLY A 294 3.22 -3.66 23.38
CA GLY A 294 2.36 -4.11 22.28
C GLY A 294 2.09 -5.62 22.29
N ASN A 295 2.54 -6.35 23.31
CA ASN A 295 2.33 -7.78 23.40
C ASN A 295 0.91 -8.10 23.88
N PRO A 296 0.07 -8.79 23.08
CA PRO A 296 -1.34 -9.04 23.40
C PRO A 296 -1.56 -10.02 24.56
N ASN A 297 -0.49 -10.67 25.04
CA ASN A 297 -0.56 -11.62 26.15
C ASN A 297 -0.26 -10.98 27.52
N PHE A 298 0.15 -9.71 27.56
CA PHE A 298 0.39 -8.99 28.80
C PHE A 298 -0.75 -8.04 29.10
N TYR A 299 -1.33 -8.18 30.29
CA TYR A 299 -2.38 -7.33 30.80
C TYR A 299 -1.89 -6.69 32.10
N PHE A 300 -2.11 -5.39 32.22
CA PHE A 300 -1.84 -4.66 33.46
C PHE A 300 -3.17 -4.49 34.18
N ASP A 301 -3.25 -5.03 35.39
CA ASP A 301 -4.44 -4.88 36.22
C ASP A 301 -4.69 -3.40 36.50
N ILE A 302 -5.96 -3.00 36.39
CA ILE A 302 -6.40 -1.69 36.87
C ILE A 302 -6.61 -1.88 38.37
N PRO A 303 -5.91 -1.14 39.26
CA PRO A 303 -6.15 -1.26 40.68
C PRO A 303 -7.63 -0.95 40.94
N ASP A 304 -8.34 -1.91 41.56
CA ASP A 304 -9.69 -1.70 42.04
C ASP A 304 -9.66 -0.45 42.91
N THR A 305 -10.45 0.56 42.54
CA THR A 305 -10.67 1.71 43.41
C THR A 305 -11.48 1.17 44.58
N GLU A 306 -10.79 0.83 45.67
CA GLU A 306 -11.44 0.60 46.96
C GLU A 306 -12.22 1.86 47.28
N ASN A 307 -13.54 1.78 47.14
CA ASN A 307 -14.46 2.76 47.68
C ASN A 307 -14.29 2.69 49.20
N GLU A 308 -13.41 3.52 49.75
CA GLU A 308 -13.40 3.83 51.18
C GLU A 308 -14.71 4.56 51.50
N SER A 309 -15.67 3.80 52.02
CA SER A 309 -16.95 4.26 52.60
C SER A 309 -16.77 4.83 53.99
#